data_AF-A0A2E7Q1B9-F1
#
_entry.id   AF-A0A2E7Q1B9-F1
#
_cell.length_a   1.000
_cell.length_b   1.000
_cell.length_c   1.000
_cell.angle_alpha   90.00
_cell.angle_beta   90.00
_cell.angle_gamma   90.00
#
_symmetry.space_group_name_H-M   'P 1'
#
loop_
_entity.id
_entity.type
_entity.pdbx_description
1 polymer ?
#
loop_
_entity_poly.entity_id
_entity_poly.type
_entity_poly.pdbx_seq_one_letter_code
_entity_poly.pdbx_strand_id
1 'polypeptide(L)'
;MTPFAIAGVQMYVNALQSNVDGMIQRLDILMARFPWTQMVLFSELAPFGPLDKFALPPENETIERFQEAARKHRVWLIPGSMFLKHPEDGRVYNTSVVINPEGEVIRRYAKMFPFRPYEEGVAAGTEFCVFDVPDVGRFGLSICYDIWFPETTRQLTAQGVEVLLHPVLTGTTDRDAELAIARATAAQFQCYIFDVNGLGAGGTGKSCVVDPTSMVLHQSAGQEDMFPIEVDLSMVRRQRETGMKGLGQVLKSFRDRPIDFSVYDRNSGADAFLKTLGPLAVPHQGTRAGLHVDVPAQSVPEAPVFKGAEALPQPGAHAYTVEPMPNPSAGTASQPAAEPAATPTAEAQEGAAIPNPPAKPGVFTGAGESSSG
;
A
#
# COMPACT_ATOMS: atom_id res chain seq x y z
N MET A 1 27.16 -8.83 0.42
CA MET A 1 25.88 -8.71 -0.32
C MET A 1 26.04 -7.61 -1.32
N THR A 2 25.57 -7.81 -2.54
CA THR A 2 25.42 -6.71 -3.50
C THR A 2 24.22 -5.88 -3.04
N PRO A 3 24.38 -4.57 -2.81
CA PRO A 3 23.24 -3.70 -2.48
C PRO A 3 22.22 -3.75 -3.63
N PHE A 4 20.95 -4.02 -3.31
CA PHE A 4 19.86 -4.02 -4.28
C PHE A 4 18.81 -3.01 -3.85
N ALA A 5 18.43 -2.13 -4.76
CA ALA A 5 17.60 -0.98 -4.54
C ALA A 5 16.38 -1.01 -5.43
N ILE A 6 15.24 -0.76 -4.79
CA ILE A 6 13.92 -0.75 -5.41
C ILE A 6 13.34 0.64 -5.21
N ALA A 7 12.89 1.26 -6.30
CA ALA A 7 12.23 2.56 -6.26
C ALA A 7 10.73 2.41 -6.52
N GLY A 8 9.92 3.02 -5.66
CA GLY A 8 8.53 3.29 -5.96
C GLY A 8 8.37 4.64 -6.64
N VAL A 9 7.42 4.74 -7.57
CA VAL A 9 7.04 5.98 -8.24
C VAL A 9 5.58 6.29 -7.95
N GLN A 10 5.36 7.28 -7.08
CA GLN A 10 4.04 7.84 -6.81
C GLN A 10 3.82 9.05 -7.73
N MET A 11 2.91 8.93 -8.69
CA MET A 11 2.64 10.00 -9.68
C MET A 11 1.15 10.21 -9.90
N TYR A 12 0.80 11.36 -10.47
CA TYR A 12 -0.57 11.60 -10.96
C TYR A 12 -0.89 10.68 -12.13
N VAL A 13 -2.05 10.02 -12.03
CA VAL A 13 -2.61 9.19 -13.09
C VAL A 13 -3.87 9.88 -13.62
N ASN A 14 -3.92 10.06 -14.94
CA ASN A 14 -5.10 10.53 -15.65
C ASN A 14 -6.03 9.35 -16.00
N ALA A 15 -7.34 9.56 -15.92
CA ALA A 15 -8.35 8.54 -16.22
C ALA A 15 -8.77 8.48 -17.70
N LEU A 16 -8.45 9.49 -18.50
CA LEU A 16 -9.02 9.72 -19.83
C LEU A 16 -7.97 9.71 -20.95
N GLN A 17 -6.68 9.73 -20.61
CA GLN A 17 -5.58 9.70 -21.57
C GLN A 17 -4.45 8.81 -21.06
N SER A 18 -3.58 8.39 -21.99
CA SER A 18 -2.37 7.64 -21.66
C SER A 18 -1.45 8.43 -20.73
N ASN A 19 -0.87 7.74 -19.75
CA ASN A 19 0.15 8.27 -18.86
C ASN A 19 1.55 7.73 -19.21
N VAL A 20 1.69 6.89 -20.24
CA VAL A 20 2.92 6.14 -20.58
C VAL A 20 4.11 7.08 -20.81
N ASP A 21 3.92 8.17 -21.54
CA ASP A 21 4.99 9.17 -21.78
C ASP A 21 5.46 9.79 -20.47
N GLY A 22 4.51 10.15 -19.61
CA GLY A 22 4.78 10.67 -18.27
C GLY A 22 5.54 9.66 -17.42
N MET A 23 5.11 8.39 -17.42
CA MET A 23 5.77 7.33 -16.68
C MET A 23 7.23 7.13 -17.12
N ILE A 24 7.49 7.07 -18.44
CA ILE A 24 8.85 6.93 -18.97
C ILE A 24 9.69 8.16 -18.62
N GLN A 25 9.11 9.37 -18.67
CA GLN A 25 9.81 10.58 -18.23
C GLN A 25 10.16 10.52 -16.73
N ARG A 26 9.26 10.04 -15.87
CA ARG A 26 9.55 9.86 -14.43
C ARG A 26 10.65 8.82 -14.22
N LEU A 27 10.62 7.72 -14.97
CA LEU A 27 11.69 6.72 -14.96
C LEU A 27 13.04 7.33 -15.39
N ASP A 28 13.08 8.11 -16.48
CA ASP A 28 14.29 8.80 -16.93
C ASP A 28 14.84 9.75 -15.84
N ILE A 29 13.97 10.53 -15.19
CA ILE A 29 14.36 11.43 -14.10
C ILE A 29 14.85 10.65 -12.87
N LEU A 30 14.14 9.59 -12.49
CA LEU A 30 14.52 8.71 -11.39
C LEU A 30 15.92 8.16 -11.61
N MET A 31 16.19 7.61 -12.78
CA MET A 31 17.49 7.01 -13.10
C MET A 31 18.61 8.04 -13.24
N ALA A 32 18.31 9.25 -13.70
CA ALA A 32 19.27 10.35 -13.70
C ALA A 32 19.63 10.81 -12.27
N ARG A 33 18.65 10.82 -11.36
CA ARG A 33 18.83 11.27 -9.97
C ARG A 33 19.40 10.19 -9.06
N PHE A 34 19.02 8.93 -9.29
CA PHE A 34 19.35 7.78 -8.47
C PHE A 34 19.83 6.60 -9.36
N PRO A 35 20.98 6.74 -10.02
CA PRO A 35 21.48 5.76 -11.00
C PRO A 35 21.84 4.40 -10.40
N TRP A 36 21.81 4.26 -9.08
CA TRP A 36 22.05 3.02 -8.35
C TRP A 36 20.78 2.16 -8.21
N THR A 37 19.60 2.65 -8.60
CA THR A 37 18.34 1.90 -8.57
C THR A 37 18.40 0.71 -9.54
N GLN A 38 18.03 -0.49 -9.10
CA GLN A 38 18.02 -1.68 -9.96
C GLN A 38 16.61 -2.21 -10.28
N MET A 39 15.59 -1.79 -9.53
CA MET A 39 14.19 -2.13 -9.80
C MET A 39 13.28 -0.93 -9.61
N VAL A 40 12.27 -0.78 -10.47
CA VAL A 40 11.30 0.32 -10.41
C VAL A 40 9.87 -0.22 -10.44
N LEU A 41 9.04 0.27 -9.54
CA LEU A 41 7.64 -0.10 -9.35
C LEU A 41 6.73 1.13 -9.49
N PHE A 42 5.75 1.04 -10.39
CA PHE A 42 4.64 2.00 -10.52
C PHE A 42 3.35 1.43 -9.92
N SER A 43 2.36 2.30 -9.73
CA SER A 43 1.07 1.96 -9.12
C SER A 43 0.13 1.18 -10.04
N GLU A 44 -0.90 0.56 -9.47
CA GLU A 44 -1.95 -0.12 -10.23
C GLU A 44 -2.60 0.82 -11.26
N LEU A 45 -2.89 0.28 -12.46
CA LEU A 45 -3.52 0.98 -13.58
C LEU A 45 -2.82 2.27 -14.02
N ALA A 46 -1.56 2.51 -13.63
CA ALA A 46 -0.84 3.74 -13.94
C ALA A 46 -0.82 4.10 -15.44
N PRO A 47 -0.61 3.17 -16.40
CA PRO A 47 -0.51 3.51 -17.81
C PRO A 47 -1.75 4.18 -18.41
N PHE A 48 -2.96 3.80 -17.99
CA PHE A 48 -4.22 4.23 -18.63
C PHE A 48 -5.34 4.65 -17.66
N GLY A 49 -5.10 4.57 -16.35
CA GLY A 49 -6.10 4.88 -15.33
C GLY A 49 -7.17 3.80 -15.17
N PRO A 50 -8.18 4.05 -14.31
CA PRO A 50 -9.11 3.03 -13.82
C PRO A 50 -10.22 2.63 -14.82
N LEU A 51 -10.23 3.16 -16.05
CA LEU A 51 -11.29 2.87 -17.02
C LEU A 51 -10.90 1.71 -17.94
N ASP A 52 -11.68 0.64 -17.90
CA ASP A 52 -11.48 -0.59 -18.68
C ASP A 52 -11.66 -0.43 -20.20
N LYS A 53 -12.28 0.67 -20.66
CA LYS A 53 -12.38 1.01 -22.09
C LYS A 53 -11.03 1.11 -22.81
N PHE A 54 -9.93 1.32 -22.06
CA PHE A 54 -8.56 1.34 -22.59
C PHE A 54 -7.89 -0.04 -22.60
N ALA A 55 -8.64 -1.13 -22.37
CA ALA A 55 -8.08 -2.47 -22.35
C ALA A 55 -7.41 -2.84 -23.69
N LEU A 56 -6.14 -3.25 -23.62
CA LEU A 56 -5.29 -3.57 -24.77
C LEU A 56 -5.13 -5.09 -24.96
N PRO A 57 -4.75 -5.57 -26.15
CA PRO A 57 -4.24 -6.93 -26.31
C PRO A 57 -2.97 -7.17 -25.47
N PRO A 58 -2.60 -8.43 -25.14
CA PRO A 58 -1.45 -8.71 -24.28
C PRO A 58 -0.12 -8.20 -24.85
N GLU A 59 0.04 -8.35 -26.16
CA GLU A 59 1.13 -7.75 -26.92
C GLU A 59 0.64 -6.45 -27.55
N ASN A 60 1.34 -5.35 -27.26
CA ASN A 60 0.98 -4.01 -27.71
C ASN A 60 2.19 -3.07 -27.59
N GLU A 61 2.12 -1.94 -28.30
CA GLU A 61 3.17 -0.91 -28.34
C GLU A 61 3.54 -0.37 -26.94
N THR A 62 2.60 -0.33 -25.99
CA THR A 62 2.90 0.14 -24.62
C THR A 62 3.85 -0.80 -23.89
N ILE A 63 3.68 -2.11 -24.05
CA ILE A 63 4.61 -3.11 -23.50
C ILE A 63 5.98 -2.97 -24.16
N GLU A 64 6.04 -2.84 -25.49
CA GLU A 64 7.30 -2.65 -26.23
C GLU A 64 8.07 -1.41 -25.74
N ARG A 65 7.37 -0.31 -25.48
CA ARG A 65 7.96 0.92 -24.94
C ARG A 65 8.50 0.73 -23.52
N PHE A 66 7.81 -0.02 -22.66
CA PHE A 66 8.33 -0.37 -21.34
C PHE A 66 9.52 -1.33 -21.41
N GLN A 67 9.52 -2.27 -22.35
CA GLN A 67 10.67 -3.15 -22.62
C GLN A 67 11.90 -2.35 -23.04
N GLU A 68 11.73 -1.38 -23.95
CA GLU A 68 12.81 -0.47 -24.33
C GLU A 68 13.30 0.38 -23.16
N ALA A 69 12.40 0.92 -22.33
CA ALA A 69 12.77 1.72 -21.18
C ALA A 69 13.55 0.90 -20.12
N ALA A 70 13.13 -0.34 -19.84
CA ALA A 70 13.84 -1.26 -18.97
C ALA A 70 15.25 -1.56 -19.48
N ARG A 71 15.38 -1.86 -20.79
CA ARG A 71 16.66 -2.11 -21.46
C ARG A 71 17.58 -0.89 -21.48
N LYS A 72 17.03 0.30 -21.74
CA LYS A 72 17.77 1.58 -21.75
C LYS A 72 18.45 1.83 -20.40
N HIS A 73 17.73 1.59 -19.31
CA HIS A 73 18.22 1.85 -17.95
C HIS A 73 18.85 0.65 -17.27
N ARG A 74 18.74 -0.55 -17.87
CA ARG A 74 19.21 -1.82 -17.30
C ARG A 74 18.60 -2.10 -15.91
N VAL A 75 17.29 -1.90 -15.79
CA VAL A 75 16.54 -2.10 -14.54
C VAL A 75 15.44 -3.14 -14.72
N TRP A 76 15.08 -3.78 -13.61
CA TRP A 76 13.80 -4.47 -13.51
C TRP A 76 12.67 -3.44 -13.50
N LEU A 77 11.71 -3.56 -14.40
CA LEU A 77 10.59 -2.63 -14.50
C LEU A 77 9.26 -3.35 -14.28
N ILE A 78 8.52 -2.87 -13.28
CA ILE A 78 7.13 -3.20 -13.03
C ILE A 78 6.34 -1.91 -13.28
N PRO A 79 5.76 -1.73 -14.48
CA PRO A 79 5.07 -0.49 -14.85
C PRO A 79 3.69 -0.35 -14.18
N GLY A 80 3.50 -0.97 -13.02
CA GLY A 80 2.20 -1.12 -12.40
C GLY A 80 1.37 -2.18 -13.10
N SER A 81 0.07 -1.96 -13.18
CA SER A 81 -0.84 -2.83 -13.94
C SER A 81 -1.61 -2.04 -15.00
N MET A 82 -2.27 -2.74 -15.91
CA MET A 82 -3.17 -2.17 -16.91
C MET A 82 -4.22 -3.22 -17.30
N PHE A 83 -5.34 -2.77 -17.85
CA PHE A 83 -6.33 -3.70 -18.37
C PHE A 83 -5.85 -4.35 -19.67
N LEU A 84 -5.77 -5.67 -19.68
CA LEU A 84 -5.43 -6.47 -20.86
C LEU A 84 -6.56 -7.44 -21.19
N LYS A 85 -6.84 -7.62 -22.47
CA LYS A 85 -7.81 -8.58 -22.98
C LYS A 85 -7.15 -9.92 -23.20
N HIS A 86 -7.75 -10.99 -22.72
CA HIS A 86 -7.30 -12.33 -23.06
C HIS A 86 -7.62 -12.63 -24.53
N PRO A 87 -6.67 -13.20 -25.29
CA PRO A 87 -6.76 -13.25 -26.75
C PRO A 87 -7.85 -14.19 -27.26
N GLU A 88 -8.20 -15.23 -26.50
CA GLU A 88 -9.15 -16.26 -26.94
C GLU A 88 -10.61 -15.95 -26.58
N ASP A 89 -10.87 -15.43 -25.38
CA ASP A 89 -12.22 -15.22 -24.85
C ASP A 89 -12.61 -13.73 -24.72
N GLY A 90 -11.68 -12.81 -24.99
CA GLY A 90 -11.89 -11.37 -24.96
C GLY A 90 -12.10 -10.77 -23.56
N ARG A 91 -12.00 -11.57 -22.49
CA ARG A 91 -12.20 -11.10 -21.11
C ARG A 91 -11.11 -10.12 -20.70
N VAL A 92 -11.49 -9.11 -19.93
CA VAL A 92 -10.57 -8.07 -19.45
C VAL A 92 -10.00 -8.47 -18.09
N TYR A 93 -8.68 -8.38 -17.93
CA TYR A 93 -7.96 -8.65 -16.69
C TYR A 93 -7.13 -7.42 -16.30
N ASN A 94 -7.15 -7.06 -15.02
CA ASN A 94 -6.19 -6.11 -14.46
C ASN A 94 -4.83 -6.84 -14.33
N THR A 95 -3.88 -6.51 -15.22
CA THR A 95 -2.65 -7.29 -15.40
C THR A 95 -1.42 -6.44 -15.19
N SER A 96 -0.50 -6.90 -14.34
CA SER A 96 0.84 -6.34 -14.20
C SER A 96 1.86 -7.21 -14.95
N VAL A 97 2.96 -6.59 -15.40
CA VAL A 97 4.04 -7.27 -16.10
C VAL A 97 5.35 -7.05 -15.36
N VAL A 98 6.23 -8.05 -15.42
CA VAL A 98 7.59 -7.95 -14.89
C VAL A 98 8.54 -8.01 -16.06
N ILE A 99 9.31 -6.95 -16.24
CA ILE A 99 10.27 -6.79 -17.33
C ILE A 99 11.68 -6.80 -16.74
N ASN A 100 12.58 -7.62 -17.28
CA ASN A 100 13.96 -7.71 -16.83
C ASN A 100 14.85 -6.60 -17.43
N PRO A 101 16.10 -6.44 -16.96
CA PRO A 101 17.06 -5.45 -17.48
C PRO A 101 17.40 -5.59 -18.97
N GLU A 102 17.17 -6.74 -19.56
CA GLU A 102 17.35 -7.01 -21.00
C GLU A 102 16.15 -6.54 -21.83
N GLY A 103 15.04 -6.17 -21.19
CA GLY A 103 13.79 -5.77 -21.82
C GLY A 103 12.86 -6.93 -22.13
N GLU A 104 13.03 -8.10 -21.50
CA GLU A 104 12.17 -9.28 -21.71
C GLU A 104 11.04 -9.31 -20.67
N VAL A 105 9.82 -9.58 -21.12
CA VAL A 105 8.68 -9.84 -20.21
C VAL A 105 8.83 -11.23 -19.62
N ILE A 106 9.26 -11.33 -18.37
CA ILE A 106 9.48 -12.62 -17.70
C ILE A 106 8.22 -13.17 -17.02
N ARG A 107 7.28 -12.30 -16.65
CA ARG A 107 6.00 -12.67 -16.02
C ARG A 107 4.90 -11.70 -16.42
N ARG A 108 3.67 -12.24 -16.48
CA ARG A 108 2.42 -11.49 -16.52
C ARG A 108 1.55 -12.00 -15.38
N TYR A 109 0.99 -11.10 -14.60
CA TYR A 109 0.18 -11.42 -13.43
C TYR A 109 -1.17 -10.74 -13.56
N ALA A 110 -2.23 -11.53 -13.68
CA ALA A 110 -3.60 -11.03 -13.60
C ALA A 110 -4.05 -11.02 -12.13
N LYS A 111 -4.53 -9.86 -11.66
CA LYS A 111 -5.06 -9.63 -10.31
C LYS A 111 -6.04 -10.74 -9.94
N MET A 112 -5.79 -11.38 -8.80
CA MET A 112 -6.56 -12.56 -8.38
C MET A 112 -7.92 -12.17 -7.81
N PHE A 113 -7.95 -11.05 -7.10
CA PHE A 113 -9.14 -10.47 -6.50
C PHE A 113 -9.40 -9.09 -7.11
N PRO A 114 -10.14 -8.99 -8.23
CA PRO A 114 -10.70 -7.71 -8.65
C PRO A 114 -11.47 -7.08 -7.49
N PHE A 115 -11.42 -5.76 -7.35
CA PHE A 115 -12.06 -4.99 -6.28
C PHE A 115 -13.58 -4.97 -6.48
N ARG A 116 -14.20 -6.11 -6.31
CA ARG A 116 -15.64 -6.29 -6.43
C ARG A 116 -16.32 -5.79 -5.16
N PRO A 117 -17.49 -5.14 -5.29
CA PRO A 117 -18.33 -5.09 -6.48
C PRO A 117 -18.01 -3.96 -7.50
N TYR A 118 -16.97 -3.15 -7.28
CA TYR A 118 -16.68 -1.96 -8.11
C TYR A 118 -15.94 -2.26 -9.43
N GLU A 119 -15.08 -3.26 -9.48
CA GLU A 119 -14.47 -3.79 -10.71
C GLU A 119 -15.36 -4.89 -11.34
N GLU A 120 -16.64 -4.60 -11.54
CA GLU A 120 -17.57 -5.49 -12.26
C GLU A 120 -17.10 -5.67 -13.71
N GLY A 121 -17.23 -6.88 -14.27
CA GLY A 121 -16.77 -7.20 -15.62
C GLY A 121 -15.27 -7.51 -15.74
N VAL A 122 -14.46 -7.18 -14.74
CA VAL A 122 -13.04 -7.57 -14.68
C VAL A 122 -12.91 -9.02 -14.21
N ALA A 123 -12.20 -9.82 -15.00
CA ALA A 123 -11.92 -11.21 -14.73
C ALA A 123 -10.81 -11.38 -13.68
N ALA A 124 -10.94 -12.42 -12.86
CA ALA A 124 -9.97 -12.80 -11.84
C ALA A 124 -8.89 -13.71 -12.43
N GLY A 125 -7.62 -13.43 -12.12
CA GLY A 125 -6.51 -14.35 -12.35
C GLY A 125 -6.52 -15.52 -11.37
N THR A 126 -5.80 -16.60 -11.72
CA THR A 126 -5.72 -17.82 -10.87
C THR A 126 -4.29 -18.26 -10.56
N GLU A 127 -3.29 -17.54 -11.07
CA GLU A 127 -1.88 -17.90 -10.97
C GLU A 127 -1.12 -16.98 -10.02
N PHE A 128 -0.24 -17.53 -9.19
CA PHE A 128 0.64 -16.75 -8.32
C PHE A 128 1.86 -16.24 -9.11
N CYS A 129 2.21 -14.97 -8.96
CA CYS A 129 3.37 -14.40 -9.62
C CYS A 129 4.61 -14.44 -8.71
N VAL A 130 5.55 -15.31 -9.07
CA VAL A 130 6.85 -15.45 -8.40
C VAL A 130 7.96 -15.43 -9.45
N PHE A 131 9.03 -14.69 -9.17
CA PHE A 131 10.22 -14.62 -10.01
C PHE A 131 11.48 -14.41 -9.17
N ASP A 132 12.62 -14.85 -9.71
CA ASP A 132 13.92 -14.71 -9.06
C ASP A 132 14.71 -13.58 -9.72
N VAL A 133 15.33 -12.74 -8.90
CA VAL A 133 16.34 -11.77 -9.35
C VAL A 133 17.71 -12.39 -9.06
N PRO A 134 18.54 -12.65 -10.09
CA PRO A 134 19.82 -13.33 -9.94
C PRO A 134 20.70 -12.71 -8.86
N ASP A 135 21.30 -13.54 -8.01
CA ASP A 135 22.18 -13.17 -6.90
C ASP A 135 21.57 -12.25 -5.82
N VAL A 136 20.28 -11.97 -5.89
CA VAL A 136 19.55 -11.09 -4.97
C VAL A 136 18.59 -11.92 -4.12
N GLY A 137 17.50 -12.40 -4.72
CA GLY A 137 16.45 -13.11 -4.00
C GLY A 137 15.19 -13.33 -4.81
N ARG A 138 14.15 -13.82 -4.12
CA ARG A 138 12.86 -14.16 -4.72
C ARG A 138 11.82 -13.09 -4.47
N PHE A 139 11.13 -12.69 -5.53
CA PHE A 139 10.14 -11.62 -5.54
C PHE A 139 8.76 -12.18 -5.86
N GLY A 140 7.74 -11.55 -5.27
CA GLY A 140 6.34 -11.82 -5.55
C GLY A 140 5.62 -10.55 -5.95
N LEU A 141 4.51 -10.70 -6.67
CA LEU A 141 3.65 -9.61 -7.07
C LEU A 141 2.21 -9.88 -6.60
N SER A 142 1.60 -8.87 -6.00
CA SER A 142 0.21 -8.83 -5.54
C SER A 142 -0.35 -7.49 -5.95
N ILE A 143 -1.59 -7.38 -6.45
CA ILE A 143 -2.13 -6.09 -6.92
C ILE A 143 -3.24 -5.65 -5.98
N CYS A 144 -3.02 -4.52 -5.28
CA CYS A 144 -4.01 -3.79 -4.50
C CYS A 144 -4.89 -4.69 -3.60
N TYR A 145 -6.11 -4.99 -4.04
CA TYR A 145 -7.07 -5.74 -3.25
C TYR A 145 -6.62 -7.17 -2.91
N ASP A 146 -5.67 -7.74 -3.66
CA ASP A 146 -5.08 -9.05 -3.38
C ASP A 146 -4.47 -9.15 -1.96
N ILE A 147 -3.92 -8.06 -1.40
CA ILE A 147 -3.29 -8.07 -0.07
C ILE A 147 -4.30 -8.24 1.08
N TRP A 148 -5.57 -7.93 0.83
CA TRP A 148 -6.64 -8.07 1.82
C TRP A 148 -6.92 -9.54 2.16
N PHE A 149 -6.49 -10.45 1.29
CA PHE A 149 -6.63 -11.89 1.45
C PHE A 149 -5.27 -12.46 1.88
N PRO A 150 -5.00 -12.64 3.19
CA PRO A 150 -3.70 -13.06 3.68
C PRO A 150 -3.23 -14.40 3.07
N GLU A 151 -4.15 -15.23 2.57
CA GLU A 151 -3.89 -16.42 1.77
C GLU A 151 -2.97 -16.16 0.57
N THR A 152 -3.12 -15.02 -0.11
CA THR A 152 -2.30 -14.68 -1.29
C THR A 152 -0.84 -14.56 -0.88
N THR A 153 -0.57 -13.76 0.14
CA THR A 153 0.79 -13.55 0.64
C THR A 153 1.31 -14.78 1.37
N ARG A 154 0.46 -15.56 2.04
CA ARG A 154 0.82 -16.85 2.63
C ARG A 154 1.38 -17.79 1.55
N GLN A 155 0.69 -17.90 0.42
CA GLN A 155 1.11 -18.77 -0.68
C GLN A 155 2.41 -18.28 -1.34
N LEU A 156 2.56 -16.97 -1.53
CA LEU A 156 3.79 -16.37 -2.09
C LEU A 156 4.99 -16.59 -1.16
N THR A 157 4.84 -16.32 0.13
CA THR A 157 5.96 -16.47 1.10
C THR A 157 6.28 -17.92 1.43
N ALA A 158 5.30 -18.84 1.35
CA ALA A 158 5.56 -20.28 1.39
C ALA A 158 6.41 -20.76 0.19
N GLN A 159 6.34 -20.08 -0.95
CA GLN A 159 7.21 -20.31 -2.10
C GLN A 159 8.56 -19.58 -2.01
N GLY A 160 8.85 -18.95 -0.88
CA GLY A 160 10.14 -18.32 -0.58
C GLY A 160 10.23 -16.83 -0.94
N VAL A 161 9.15 -16.18 -1.38
CA VAL A 161 9.15 -14.73 -1.67
C VAL A 161 9.69 -13.92 -0.49
N GLU A 162 10.70 -13.09 -0.71
CA GLU A 162 11.37 -12.23 0.27
C GLU A 162 10.92 -10.76 0.18
N VAL A 163 10.48 -10.35 -1.01
CA VAL A 163 9.96 -9.01 -1.30
C VAL A 163 8.63 -9.14 -2.04
N LEU A 164 7.57 -8.53 -1.51
CA LEU A 164 6.29 -8.38 -2.17
C LEU A 164 6.21 -6.99 -2.81
N LEU A 165 6.12 -6.99 -4.15
CA LEU A 165 5.82 -5.79 -4.93
C LEU A 165 4.30 -5.64 -4.98
N HIS A 166 3.81 -4.47 -4.58
CA HIS A 166 2.39 -4.21 -4.42
C HIS A 166 2.00 -2.91 -5.15
N PRO A 167 1.68 -2.97 -6.46
CA PRO A 167 1.02 -1.87 -7.15
C PRO A 167 -0.40 -1.68 -6.60
N VAL A 168 -0.75 -0.45 -6.23
CA VAL A 168 -2.02 -0.11 -5.57
C VAL A 168 -2.76 1.01 -6.28
N LEU A 169 -4.09 0.91 -6.32
CA LEU A 169 -5.01 2.00 -6.60
C LEU A 169 -6.03 2.03 -5.47
N THR A 170 -5.78 2.87 -4.48
CA THR A 170 -6.74 3.15 -3.40
C THR A 170 -7.04 4.65 -3.39
N GLY A 171 -8.11 5.00 -4.08
CA GLY A 171 -8.71 6.33 -4.14
C GLY A 171 -9.79 6.56 -3.08
N THR A 172 -10.04 5.56 -2.24
CA THR A 172 -11.20 5.44 -1.35
C THR A 172 -10.82 5.71 0.11
N THR A 173 -11.83 5.86 0.97
CA THR A 173 -11.68 6.23 2.39
C THR A 173 -11.02 5.17 3.27
N ASP A 174 -10.80 3.97 2.73
CA ASP A 174 -10.19 2.81 3.38
C ASP A 174 -8.66 2.75 3.21
N ARG A 175 -8.01 3.77 2.62
CA ARG A 175 -6.54 3.80 2.47
C ARG A 175 -5.79 3.57 3.77
N ASP A 176 -6.27 4.09 4.90
CA ASP A 176 -5.58 3.87 6.19
C ASP A 176 -5.73 2.42 6.69
N ALA A 177 -6.80 1.71 6.31
CA ALA A 177 -6.95 0.29 6.58
C ALA A 177 -6.00 -0.55 5.73
N GLU A 178 -5.88 -0.21 4.44
CA GLU A 178 -4.94 -0.85 3.53
C GLU A 178 -3.48 -0.67 4.02
N LEU A 179 -3.09 0.54 4.46
CA LEU A 179 -1.76 0.78 5.05
C LEU A 179 -1.52 -0.07 6.31
N ALA A 180 -2.55 -0.28 7.14
CA ALA A 180 -2.46 -1.18 8.28
C ALA A 180 -2.27 -2.64 7.85
N ILE A 181 -2.94 -3.06 6.77
CA ILE A 181 -2.78 -4.40 6.19
C ILE A 181 -1.36 -4.57 5.65
N ALA A 182 -0.82 -3.62 4.86
CA ALA A 182 0.56 -3.69 4.37
C ALA A 182 1.58 -3.89 5.51
N ARG A 183 1.41 -3.15 6.61
CA ARG A 183 2.26 -3.28 7.81
C ARG A 183 2.10 -4.61 8.53
N ALA A 184 0.87 -5.10 8.63
CA ALA A 184 0.57 -6.40 9.23
C ALA A 184 1.13 -7.55 8.37
N THR A 185 0.98 -7.47 7.05
CA THR A 185 1.49 -8.44 6.07
C THR A 185 3.01 -8.56 6.18
N ALA A 186 3.74 -7.45 6.21
CA ALA A 186 5.19 -7.46 6.37
C ALA A 186 5.63 -8.25 7.64
N ALA A 187 4.91 -8.06 8.75
CA ALA A 187 5.16 -8.74 10.01
C ALA A 187 4.76 -10.23 9.99
N GLN A 188 3.55 -10.53 9.51
CA GLN A 188 2.96 -11.87 9.50
C GLN A 188 3.71 -12.85 8.58
N PHE A 189 4.27 -12.33 7.49
CA PHE A 189 4.91 -13.12 6.44
C PHE A 189 6.42 -12.90 6.34
N GLN A 190 6.96 -12.02 7.19
CA GLN A 190 8.38 -11.71 7.31
C GLN A 190 9.02 -11.48 5.94
N CYS A 191 8.50 -10.50 5.21
CA CYS A 191 8.97 -10.05 3.90
C CYS A 191 8.91 -8.52 3.81
N TYR A 192 9.67 -7.95 2.88
CA TYR A 192 9.51 -6.53 2.53
C TYR A 192 8.22 -6.34 1.75
N ILE A 193 7.53 -5.22 1.99
CA ILE A 193 6.38 -4.79 1.20
C ILE A 193 6.72 -3.44 0.56
N PHE A 194 6.64 -3.38 -0.77
CA PHE A 194 6.71 -2.14 -1.54
C PHE A 194 5.32 -1.81 -2.04
N ASP A 195 4.63 -0.95 -1.28
CA ASP A 195 3.26 -0.49 -1.54
C ASP A 195 3.28 0.83 -2.32
N VAL A 196 2.92 0.79 -3.60
CA VAL A 196 2.98 1.98 -4.47
C VAL A 196 1.61 2.33 -4.97
N ASN A 197 1.06 3.43 -4.45
CA ASN A 197 -0.26 3.97 -4.79
C ASN A 197 -0.12 5.23 -5.66
N GLY A 198 -1.02 5.40 -6.62
CA GLY A 198 -1.03 6.57 -7.50
C GLY A 198 -1.69 7.79 -6.85
N LEU A 199 -1.71 8.90 -7.59
CA LEU A 199 -2.41 10.14 -7.24
C LEU A 199 -3.52 10.45 -8.25
N GLY A 200 -4.52 11.22 -7.82
CA GLY A 200 -5.64 11.61 -8.69
C GLY A 200 -6.52 10.42 -9.02
N ALA A 201 -6.68 10.08 -10.31
CA ALA A 201 -7.45 8.90 -10.70
C ALA A 201 -6.76 7.57 -10.33
N GLY A 202 -5.47 7.61 -10.00
CA GLY A 202 -4.68 6.45 -9.58
C GLY A 202 -4.62 6.24 -8.06
N GLY A 203 -5.31 7.07 -7.27
CA GLY A 203 -5.36 6.91 -5.82
C GLY A 203 -5.12 8.20 -5.04
N THR A 204 -4.94 8.05 -3.72
CA THR A 204 -4.67 9.14 -2.78
C THR A 204 -3.20 9.23 -2.34
N GLY A 205 -2.31 8.47 -2.98
CA GLY A 205 -0.90 8.37 -2.63
C GLY A 205 -0.69 7.64 -1.30
N LYS A 206 0.16 8.21 -0.44
CA LYS A 206 0.66 7.55 0.78
C LYS A 206 1.37 6.21 0.50
N SER A 207 2.07 6.09 -0.62
CA SER A 207 2.90 4.91 -0.92
C SER A 207 3.84 4.63 0.25
N CYS A 208 4.08 3.36 0.58
CA CYS A 208 4.92 3.01 1.72
C CYS A 208 5.84 1.82 1.46
N VAL A 209 6.94 1.77 2.20
CA VAL A 209 7.84 0.62 2.23
C VAL A 209 7.93 0.13 3.65
N VAL A 210 7.64 -1.15 3.86
CA VAL A 210 7.65 -1.78 5.18
C VAL A 210 8.64 -2.93 5.18
N ASP A 211 9.47 -2.98 6.23
CA ASP A 211 10.43 -4.06 6.43
C ASP A 211 9.80 -5.33 7.04
N PRO A 212 10.51 -6.47 7.02
CA PRO A 212 10.04 -7.75 7.57
C PRO A 212 9.76 -7.74 9.10
N THR A 213 10.02 -6.64 9.79
CA THR A 213 9.77 -6.44 11.22
C THR A 213 8.68 -5.40 11.51
N SER A 214 7.92 -5.01 10.48
CA SER A 214 6.85 -4.01 10.51
C SER A 214 7.33 -2.56 10.69
N MET A 215 8.62 -2.28 10.48
CA MET A 215 9.13 -0.91 10.45
C MET A 215 8.76 -0.27 9.13
N VAL A 216 8.14 0.90 9.17
CA VAL A 216 7.89 1.73 7.98
C VAL A 216 9.20 2.45 7.66
N LEU A 217 9.85 2.04 6.56
CA LEU A 217 11.10 2.63 6.09
C LEU A 217 10.85 3.94 5.34
N HIS A 218 9.73 4.00 4.63
CA HIS A 218 9.29 5.18 3.88
C HIS A 218 7.78 5.24 3.84
N GLN A 219 7.23 6.46 3.90
CA GLN A 219 5.84 6.71 3.57
C GLN A 219 5.74 8.08 2.90
N SER A 220 5.31 8.09 1.63
CA SER A 220 5.00 9.30 0.89
C SER A 220 3.80 10.02 1.54
N ALA A 221 3.65 11.30 1.24
CA ALA A 221 2.42 12.04 1.55
C ALA A 221 1.52 12.11 0.29
N GLY A 222 0.75 13.18 0.11
CA GLY A 222 -0.23 13.33 -0.97
C GLY A 222 0.30 13.98 -2.26
N GLN A 223 1.62 14.04 -2.44
CA GLN A 223 2.30 14.68 -3.57
C GLN A 223 3.12 13.67 -4.39
N GLU A 224 3.57 14.04 -5.59
CA GLU A 224 4.47 13.19 -6.38
C GLU A 224 5.73 12.84 -5.59
N ASP A 225 6.18 11.59 -5.69
CA ASP A 225 7.34 11.08 -4.97
C ASP A 225 8.05 9.96 -5.76
N MET A 226 9.36 9.89 -5.60
CA MET A 226 10.24 8.90 -6.20
C MET A 226 11.26 8.47 -5.15
N PHE A 227 11.09 7.27 -4.60
CA PHE A 227 11.76 6.85 -3.38
C PHE A 227 12.52 5.53 -3.59
N PRO A 228 13.81 5.57 -3.92
CA PRO A 228 14.65 4.37 -3.93
C PRO A 228 15.00 3.95 -2.50
N ILE A 229 14.84 2.65 -2.20
CA ILE A 229 15.19 2.04 -0.92
C ILE A 229 16.08 0.83 -1.19
N GLU A 230 17.24 0.78 -0.53
CA GLU A 230 18.10 -0.41 -0.52
C GLU A 230 17.52 -1.47 0.44
N VAL A 231 17.42 -2.72 -0.01
CA VAL A 231 16.89 -3.83 0.77
C VAL A 231 17.99 -4.73 1.31
N ASP A 232 17.85 -5.17 2.57
CA ASP A 232 18.70 -6.18 3.19
C ASP A 232 17.96 -7.52 3.23
N LEU A 233 18.18 -8.38 2.23
CA LEU A 233 17.54 -9.69 2.20
C LEU A 233 18.14 -10.68 3.20
N SER A 234 19.34 -10.40 3.75
CA SER A 234 19.84 -11.19 4.88
C SER A 234 19.00 -10.96 6.14
N MET A 235 18.43 -9.76 6.30
CA MET A 235 17.46 -9.48 7.36
C MET A 235 16.25 -10.38 7.23
N VAL A 236 15.64 -10.51 6.04
CA VAL A 236 14.50 -11.42 5.79
C VAL A 236 14.85 -12.83 6.24
N ARG A 237 15.97 -13.37 5.74
CA ARG A 237 16.43 -14.73 6.02
C ARG A 237 16.66 -14.95 7.52
N ARG A 238 17.32 -14.00 8.19
CA ARG A 238 17.56 -14.02 9.63
C ARG A 238 16.28 -13.94 10.44
N GLN A 239 15.30 -13.11 10.05
CA GLN A 239 14.00 -13.04 10.74
C GLN A 239 13.24 -14.37 10.61
N ARG A 240 13.27 -15.01 9.45
CA ARG A 240 12.63 -16.32 9.22
C ARG A 240 13.32 -17.44 10.00
N GLU A 241 14.65 -17.38 10.11
CA GLU A 241 15.43 -18.38 10.84
C GLU A 241 15.36 -18.20 12.36
N THR A 242 15.47 -16.98 12.88
CA THR A 242 15.61 -16.75 14.33
C THR A 242 14.36 -16.16 14.98
N GLY A 243 13.35 -15.82 14.17
CA GLY A 243 12.13 -15.15 14.63
C GLY A 243 12.25 -13.64 14.55
N MET A 244 11.10 -12.98 14.45
CA MET A 244 11.04 -11.52 14.33
C MET A 244 11.66 -10.86 15.55
N LYS A 245 12.75 -10.10 15.38
CA LYS A 245 13.53 -9.49 16.48
C LYS A 245 14.01 -10.51 17.52
N GLY A 246 14.25 -11.76 17.11
CA GLY A 246 14.62 -12.87 17.99
C GLY A 246 13.46 -13.42 18.84
N LEU A 247 12.22 -13.06 18.52
CA LEU A 247 11.01 -13.51 19.21
C LEU A 247 10.32 -14.66 18.44
N GLY A 248 8.99 -14.62 18.36
CA GLY A 248 8.18 -15.66 17.72
C GLY A 248 8.58 -15.93 16.26
N GLN A 249 8.52 -17.21 15.88
CA GLN A 249 8.90 -17.72 14.57
C GLN A 249 7.65 -18.09 13.76
N VAL A 250 6.86 -17.08 13.40
CA VAL A 250 5.51 -17.23 12.85
C VAL A 250 5.44 -18.22 11.68
N LEU A 251 6.38 -18.13 10.72
CA LEU A 251 6.39 -19.04 9.56
C LEU A 251 6.67 -20.50 9.94
N LYS A 252 7.56 -20.74 10.92
CA LYS A 252 7.85 -22.08 11.41
C LYS A 252 6.70 -22.63 12.25
N SER A 253 6.11 -21.82 13.11
CA SER A 253 4.91 -22.19 13.86
C SER A 253 3.75 -22.52 12.93
N PHE A 254 3.61 -21.81 11.80
CA PHE A 254 2.64 -22.17 10.77
C PHE A 254 3.01 -23.49 10.08
N ARG A 255 4.28 -23.71 9.68
CA ARG A 255 4.73 -24.98 9.06
C ARG A 255 4.51 -26.19 9.96
N ASP A 256 4.81 -26.06 11.25
CA ASP A 256 4.85 -27.15 12.24
C ASP A 256 3.55 -27.27 13.05
N ARG A 257 2.48 -26.59 12.62
CA ARG A 257 1.19 -26.59 13.30
C ARG A 257 0.59 -28.00 13.40
N PRO A 258 -0.12 -28.34 14.49
CA PRO A 258 -0.78 -29.64 14.62
C PRO A 258 -2.19 -29.69 13.99
N ILE A 259 -2.66 -28.58 13.42
CA ILE A 259 -4.01 -28.43 12.89
C ILE A 259 -3.99 -28.08 11.40
N ASP A 260 -4.95 -28.63 10.67
CA ASP A 260 -5.29 -28.19 9.33
C ASP A 260 -6.45 -27.20 9.37
N PHE A 261 -6.34 -26.16 8.55
CA PHE A 261 -7.39 -25.16 8.41
C PHE A 261 -8.41 -25.65 7.38
N SER A 262 -9.53 -26.18 7.86
CA SER A 262 -10.60 -26.72 7.01
C SER A 262 -11.19 -25.69 6.05
N VAL A 263 -11.04 -24.39 6.33
CA VAL A 263 -11.45 -23.29 5.42
C VAL A 263 -10.79 -23.37 4.04
N TYR A 264 -9.65 -24.05 3.91
CA TYR A 264 -8.97 -24.27 2.63
C TYR A 264 -9.49 -25.48 1.85
N ASP A 265 -10.25 -26.36 2.49
CA ASP A 265 -11.04 -27.40 1.81
C ASP A 265 -12.44 -26.86 1.53
N ARG A 266 -12.72 -26.62 0.24
CA ARG A 266 -14.03 -26.12 -0.23
C ARG A 266 -15.18 -27.07 0.06
N ASN A 267 -14.90 -28.35 0.35
CA ASN A 267 -15.90 -29.35 0.67
C ASN A 267 -16.11 -29.54 2.18
N SER A 268 -15.31 -28.90 3.03
CA SER A 268 -15.37 -29.08 4.49
C SER A 268 -16.64 -28.50 5.14
N GLY A 269 -17.30 -27.55 4.45
CA GLY A 269 -18.40 -26.78 5.00
C GLY A 269 -17.97 -25.73 6.04
N ALA A 270 -16.68 -25.54 6.30
CA ALA A 270 -16.17 -24.57 7.27
C ALA A 270 -16.53 -23.11 6.91
N ASP A 271 -16.79 -22.85 5.63
CA ASP A 271 -17.19 -21.55 5.08
C ASP A 271 -18.71 -21.32 5.07
N ALA A 272 -19.52 -22.21 5.68
CA ALA A 272 -20.98 -22.17 5.60
C ALA A 272 -21.57 -20.82 6.05
N PHE A 273 -20.98 -20.19 7.08
CA PHE A 273 -21.39 -18.85 7.52
C PHE A 273 -21.18 -17.78 6.45
N LEU A 274 -20.12 -17.86 5.63
CA LEU A 274 -19.88 -16.86 4.58
C LEU A 274 -21.00 -16.84 3.54
N LYS A 275 -21.67 -17.99 3.33
CA LYS A 275 -22.82 -18.12 2.42
C LYS A 275 -24.08 -17.45 2.94
N THR A 276 -24.13 -17.04 4.22
CA THR A 276 -25.28 -16.34 4.82
C THR A 276 -25.16 -14.82 4.74
N LEU A 277 -24.05 -14.27 4.25
CA LEU A 277 -23.77 -12.82 4.25
C LEU A 277 -24.51 -12.05 3.14
N GLY A 278 -25.26 -12.75 2.28
CA GLY A 278 -25.96 -12.15 1.15
C GLY A 278 -25.09 -12.00 -0.10
N PRO A 279 -25.61 -11.35 -1.15
CA PRO A 279 -24.91 -11.20 -2.42
C PRO A 279 -23.80 -10.13 -2.34
N LEU A 280 -22.77 -10.31 -3.15
CA LEU A 280 -21.75 -9.28 -3.42
C LEU A 280 -22.35 -8.21 -4.36
N ALA A 281 -22.71 -7.05 -3.83
CA ALA A 281 -23.38 -5.98 -4.58
C ALA A 281 -22.96 -4.59 -4.12
N VAL A 282 -22.95 -3.62 -5.03
CA VAL A 282 -22.68 -2.21 -4.70
C VAL A 282 -23.84 -1.66 -3.86
N PRO A 283 -23.58 -1.03 -2.69
CA PRO A 283 -24.63 -0.33 -1.95
C PRO A 283 -25.20 0.83 -2.78
N HIS A 284 -26.53 0.91 -2.89
CA HIS A 284 -27.22 2.04 -3.53
C HIS A 284 -27.82 2.99 -2.50
N GLN A 285 -28.19 4.19 -2.94
CA GLN A 285 -28.87 5.16 -2.08
C GLN A 285 -30.12 4.52 -1.43
N GLY A 286 -30.25 4.67 -0.10
CA GLY A 286 -31.35 4.10 0.68
C GLY A 286 -31.22 2.61 1.04
N THR A 287 -30.09 1.95 0.71
CA THR A 287 -29.85 0.57 1.10
C THR A 287 -29.88 0.40 2.63
N ARG A 288 -30.65 -0.58 3.12
CA ARG A 288 -30.71 -1.00 4.53
C ARG A 288 -30.05 -2.36 4.78
N ALA A 289 -29.32 -2.90 3.80
CA ALA A 289 -28.59 -4.16 3.93
C ALA A 289 -27.66 -4.10 5.15
N GLY A 290 -27.68 -5.15 5.97
CA GLY A 290 -26.93 -5.23 7.23
C GLY A 290 -27.49 -4.42 8.41
N LEU A 291 -28.52 -3.58 8.21
CA LEU A 291 -29.19 -2.86 9.29
C LEU A 291 -30.36 -3.69 9.82
N HIS A 292 -30.11 -4.47 10.88
CA HIS A 292 -31.15 -5.19 11.63
C HIS A 292 -31.83 -4.27 12.64
N VAL A 293 -32.53 -3.23 12.16
CA VAL A 293 -33.19 -2.21 13.00
C VAL A 293 -34.60 -2.59 13.46
N ASP A 294 -35.14 -3.72 12.99
CA ASP A 294 -36.49 -4.21 13.33
C ASP A 294 -36.48 -5.51 14.15
N VAL A 295 -35.40 -5.78 14.89
CA VAL A 295 -35.39 -6.82 15.93
C VAL A 295 -35.82 -6.14 17.23
N PRO A 296 -37.00 -6.45 17.80
CA PRO A 296 -37.31 -6.01 19.17
C PRO A 296 -36.16 -6.49 20.03
N ALA A 297 -35.58 -5.62 20.88
CA ALA A 297 -34.50 -6.01 21.79
C ALA A 297 -34.91 -7.32 22.47
N GLN A 298 -34.34 -8.44 22.01
CA GLN A 298 -34.57 -9.70 22.66
C GLN A 298 -33.95 -9.51 24.04
N SER A 299 -34.80 -9.56 25.07
CA SER A 299 -34.32 -9.66 26.44
C SER A 299 -33.32 -10.79 26.45
N VAL A 300 -32.04 -10.46 26.67
CA VAL A 300 -31.00 -11.45 26.89
C VAL A 300 -31.55 -12.35 28.01
N PRO A 301 -31.77 -13.66 27.78
CA PRO A 301 -32.10 -14.56 28.87
C PRO A 301 -31.02 -14.40 29.92
N GLU A 302 -31.40 -14.19 31.20
CA GLU A 302 -30.43 -14.04 32.28
C GLU A 302 -29.31 -15.05 32.12
N ALA A 303 -28.07 -14.54 32.06
CA ALA A 303 -26.89 -15.38 31.92
C ALA A 303 -26.97 -16.50 32.97
N PRO A 304 -26.70 -17.77 32.61
CA PRO A 304 -26.79 -18.86 33.57
C PRO A 304 -25.92 -18.55 34.77
N VAL A 305 -26.56 -18.47 35.94
CA VAL A 305 -25.87 -18.24 37.21
C VAL A 305 -24.85 -19.35 37.40
N PHE A 306 -23.57 -18.99 37.33
CA PHE A 306 -22.48 -19.91 37.60
C PHE A 306 -22.61 -20.40 39.04
N LYS A 307 -22.58 -21.72 39.28
CA LYS A 307 -22.53 -22.28 40.64
C LYS A 307 -21.30 -21.69 41.36
N GLY A 308 -21.54 -20.79 42.30
CA GLY A 308 -20.50 -20.03 43.01
C GLY A 308 -20.84 -18.56 43.30
N ALA A 309 -21.94 -18.01 42.77
CA ALA A 309 -22.33 -16.62 42.99
C ALA A 309 -22.83 -16.27 44.41
N GLU A 310 -22.87 -17.22 45.36
CA GLU A 310 -23.35 -16.98 46.73
C GLU A 310 -22.30 -16.41 47.69
N ALA A 311 -21.07 -16.13 47.23
CA ALA A 311 -19.95 -15.79 48.12
C ALA A 311 -19.30 -14.42 47.85
N LEU A 312 -20.07 -13.40 47.49
CA LEU A 312 -19.57 -12.01 47.51
C LEU A 312 -20.46 -11.15 48.42
N PRO A 313 -19.90 -10.51 49.46
CA PRO A 313 -20.66 -9.60 50.31
C PRO A 313 -21.11 -8.38 49.49
N GLN A 314 -22.40 -8.07 49.59
CA GLN A 314 -23.02 -6.91 48.95
C GLN A 314 -22.33 -5.61 49.40
N PRO A 315 -21.84 -4.75 48.48
CA PRO A 315 -21.36 -3.43 48.86
C PRO A 315 -22.54 -2.57 49.31
N GLY A 316 -22.43 -2.00 50.51
CA GLY A 316 -23.38 -1.03 51.03
C GLY A 316 -23.55 0.17 50.10
N ALA A 317 -24.75 0.75 50.12
CA ALA A 317 -25.18 1.86 49.29
C ALA A 317 -24.24 3.07 49.39
N HIS A 318 -23.33 3.20 48.43
CA HIS A 318 -22.76 4.48 48.04
C HIS A 318 -23.11 4.71 46.57
N ALA A 319 -24.06 5.61 46.36
CA ALA A 319 -24.49 6.04 45.03
C ALA A 319 -23.32 6.78 44.35
N TYR A 320 -22.68 6.13 43.39
CA TYR A 320 -21.89 6.84 42.40
C TYR A 320 -22.86 7.39 41.35
N THR A 321 -23.08 8.70 41.38
CA THR A 321 -23.75 9.43 40.31
C THR A 321 -22.94 9.28 39.04
N VAL A 322 -23.53 8.67 38.00
CA VAL A 322 -22.95 8.60 36.66
C VAL A 322 -23.04 9.99 36.05
N GLU A 323 -21.92 10.71 35.97
CA GLU A 323 -21.82 11.89 35.11
C GLU A 323 -21.81 11.47 33.63
N PRO A 324 -22.57 12.12 32.74
CA PRO A 324 -22.52 11.82 31.32
C PRO A 324 -21.18 12.30 30.73
N MET A 325 -20.48 11.42 30.02
CA MET A 325 -19.26 11.79 29.31
C MET A 325 -19.54 12.82 28.20
N PRO A 326 -18.73 13.88 28.04
CA PRO A 326 -18.86 14.79 26.92
C PRO A 326 -18.45 14.09 25.62
N ASN A 327 -19.32 14.16 24.62
CA ASN A 327 -19.13 13.64 23.26
C ASN A 327 -18.35 14.65 22.40
N PRO A 328 -17.12 14.38 21.93
CA PRO A 328 -16.39 15.27 21.04
C PRO A 328 -16.51 14.80 19.58
N SER A 329 -17.72 14.77 19.03
CA SER A 329 -17.92 14.76 17.57
C SER A 329 -19.31 15.28 17.20
N ALA A 330 -19.48 16.59 17.27
CA ALA A 330 -20.50 17.31 16.51
C ALA A 330 -19.81 18.51 15.85
N GLY A 331 -19.90 18.55 14.52
CA GLY A 331 -19.17 19.50 13.69
C GLY A 331 -19.44 20.96 14.04
N THR A 332 -18.41 21.77 13.83
CA THR A 332 -18.44 23.23 13.84
C THR A 332 -19.42 23.74 12.79
N ALA A 333 -20.63 24.06 13.22
CA ALA A 333 -21.52 25.00 12.53
C ALA A 333 -21.40 26.35 13.24
N SER A 334 -21.04 27.35 12.45
CA SER A 334 -20.75 28.74 12.79
C SER A 334 -21.84 29.39 13.67
N GLN A 335 -21.44 30.09 14.73
CA GLN A 335 -22.28 31.13 15.34
C GLN A 335 -21.84 32.52 14.84
N PRO A 336 -22.77 33.47 14.62
CA PRO A 336 -22.45 34.80 14.13
C PRO A 336 -21.79 35.62 15.24
N ALA A 337 -20.66 36.26 14.91
CA ALA A 337 -19.97 37.17 15.80
C ALA A 337 -20.80 38.45 16.01
N ALA A 338 -20.87 38.89 17.26
CA ALA A 338 -21.43 40.17 17.68
C ALA A 338 -20.62 41.34 17.08
N GLU A 339 -21.35 42.42 16.75
CA GLU A 339 -20.83 43.70 16.26
C GLU A 339 -19.78 44.31 17.19
N PRO A 340 -18.76 45.01 16.65
CA PRO A 340 -18.09 46.08 17.36
C PRO A 340 -18.52 47.46 16.82
N ALA A 341 -18.72 48.39 17.76
CA ALA A 341 -19.02 49.79 17.53
C ALA A 341 -17.85 50.56 16.85
N ALA A 342 -18.22 51.66 16.21
CA ALA A 342 -17.44 52.43 15.25
C ALA A 342 -16.22 53.22 15.79
N THR A 343 -15.24 53.32 14.88
CA THR A 343 -14.11 54.25 14.56
C THR A 343 -14.05 55.65 15.22
N PRO A 344 -12.88 56.36 15.25
CA PRO A 344 -12.30 56.94 14.01
C PRO A 344 -10.75 57.10 13.88
N THR A 345 -10.30 57.03 12.61
CA THR A 345 -9.25 57.80 11.87
C THR A 345 -7.83 58.01 12.43
N ALA A 346 -6.80 57.66 11.63
CA ALA A 346 -5.94 58.61 10.88
C ALA A 346 -4.68 57.96 10.25
N GLU A 347 -4.49 58.27 8.95
CA GLU A 347 -3.26 58.64 8.24
C GLU A 347 -2.13 57.65 7.84
N ALA A 348 -1.66 57.93 6.62
CA ALA A 348 -0.67 57.29 5.76
C ALA A 348 0.78 57.27 6.27
N GLN A 349 1.61 56.34 5.78
CA GLN A 349 2.82 56.66 4.97
C GLN A 349 3.62 55.43 4.51
N GLU A 350 4.32 55.64 3.39
CA GLU A 350 5.17 54.76 2.58
C GLU A 350 6.50 54.34 3.24
N GLY A 351 7.14 53.30 2.69
CA GLY A 351 8.58 53.36 2.36
C GLY A 351 9.56 52.33 2.96
N ALA A 352 10.43 51.84 2.06
CA ALA A 352 11.79 51.27 2.25
C ALA A 352 11.92 49.82 2.83
N ALA A 353 12.39 48.82 2.08
CA ALA A 353 13.69 48.57 1.40
C ALA A 353 14.67 47.72 2.24
N ILE A 354 15.11 46.60 1.64
CA ILE A 354 16.17 45.68 2.09
C ILE A 354 17.55 46.35 1.87
N PRO A 355 18.57 46.03 2.67
CA PRO A 355 19.78 45.45 2.06
C PRO A 355 20.46 44.31 2.87
N ASN A 356 21.10 43.42 2.11
CA ASN A 356 21.94 42.28 2.51
C ASN A 356 23.21 42.64 3.33
N PRO A 357 23.85 41.66 4.01
CA PRO A 357 25.05 41.85 4.81
C PRO A 357 26.36 41.67 4.00
N PRO A 358 27.51 42.18 4.48
CA PRO A 358 28.81 41.63 4.08
C PRO A 358 29.75 41.37 5.27
N ALA A 359 30.51 40.26 5.21
CA ALA A 359 31.99 40.24 5.22
C ALA A 359 32.55 38.83 5.52
N LYS A 360 33.61 38.49 4.78
CA LYS A 360 34.33 37.21 4.70
C LYS A 360 35.70 37.29 5.45
N PRO A 361 36.50 36.20 5.52
CA PRO A 361 37.34 35.83 6.67
C PRO A 361 38.79 36.33 6.64
N GLY A 362 39.42 36.33 7.83
CA GLY A 362 40.85 36.60 8.05
C GLY A 362 41.76 35.39 7.79
N VAL A 363 43.00 35.70 7.41
CA VAL A 363 44.10 34.81 7.01
C VAL A 363 45.27 34.90 8.01
N PHE A 364 46.18 33.92 7.95
CA PHE A 364 47.63 33.87 8.30
C PHE A 364 47.98 33.08 9.58
N THR A 365 49.03 32.24 9.67
CA THR A 365 50.36 32.15 9.00
C THR A 365 51.01 30.76 9.23
N GLY A 366 52.03 30.40 8.41
CA GLY A 366 53.14 29.48 8.77
C GLY A 366 53.41 28.40 7.72
N ALA A 367 54.23 28.61 6.68
CA ALA A 367 55.71 28.57 6.61
C ALA A 367 56.32 27.16 6.71
N GLY A 368 57.03 26.72 5.66
CA GLY A 368 57.91 25.55 5.68
C GLY A 368 58.20 24.95 4.29
N GLU A 369 59.35 25.29 3.73
CA GLU A 369 59.90 24.86 2.44
C GLU A 369 60.35 23.39 2.39
N SER A 370 60.42 22.82 1.18
CA SER A 370 61.53 22.03 0.57
C SER A 370 60.93 21.04 -0.45
N SER A 371 61.19 21.21 -1.74
CA SER A 371 62.38 20.76 -2.49
C SER A 371 62.04 19.53 -3.33
N SER A 372 62.24 19.69 -4.63
CA SER A 372 62.22 18.72 -5.71
C SER A 372 63.06 17.46 -5.47
N GLY A 373 62.59 16.35 -6.05
CA GLY A 373 63.29 15.10 -6.32
C GLY A 373 62.38 14.20 -7.14
#